data_AF-A0A924JMW5-F1
#
_entry.id   AF-A0A924JMW5-F1
#
_cell.length_a   1.000
_cell.length_b   1.000
_cell.length_c   1.000
_cell.angle_alpha   90.00
_cell.angle_beta   90.00
_cell.angle_gamma   90.00
#
_symmetry.space_group_name_H-M   'P 1'
#
loop_
_entity.id
_entity.type
_entity.pdbx_description
1 polymer ?
#
loop_
_entity_poly.entity_id
_entity_poly.type
_entity_poly.pdbx_seq_one_letter_code
_entity_poly.pdbx_strand_id
1 'polypeptide(L)' 'MGKPKKRTSPRRTGTRRSHLVLKLARKVNGSSPVKVFTTTKESSKPVAKAKPTTEKISA' A
#
# COMPACT_ATOMS: atom_id res chain seq x y z
N MET A 1 7.32 14.66 27.48
CA MET A 1 6.64 15.04 26.21
C MET A 1 5.46 15.96 26.53
N GLY A 2 5.41 17.16 25.95
CA GLY A 2 4.30 18.08 26.19
C GLY A 2 3.00 17.58 25.60
N LYS A 3 1.92 17.61 26.39
CA LYS A 3 0.57 17.28 25.90
C LYS A 3 0.13 18.35 24.89
N PRO A 4 -0.44 17.98 23.72
CA PRO A 4 -0.92 18.96 22.76
C PRO A 4 -2.09 19.76 23.34
N LYS A 5 -2.06 21.09 23.17
CA LYS A 5 -3.12 22.00 23.63
C LYS A 5 -4.47 21.73 22.93
N LYS A 6 -4.43 21.27 21.68
CA LYS A 6 -5.61 20.99 20.84
C LYS A 6 -5.43 19.67 20.10
N ARG A 7 -6.56 19.00 19.80
CA ARG A 7 -6.57 17.79 18.98
C ARG A 7 -6.18 18.13 17.53
N THR A 8 -5.34 17.31 16.92
CA THR A 8 -5.05 17.42 15.49
C THR A 8 -6.26 17.02 14.65
N SER A 9 -6.56 17.78 13.59
CA SER A 9 -7.65 17.46 12.68
C SER A 9 -7.43 16.11 11.97
N PRO A 10 -8.51 15.43 11.55
CA PRO A 10 -8.41 14.17 10.80
C PRO A 10 -7.55 14.33 9.53
N ARG A 11 -7.76 15.41 8.76
CA ARG A 11 -6.99 15.72 7.55
C ARG A 11 -5.49 15.80 7.83
N ARG A 12 -5.07 16.60 8.83
CA ARG A 12 -3.65 16.78 9.19
C ARG A 12 -3.00 15.48 9.65
N THR A 13 -3.78 14.62 10.30
CA THR A 13 -3.35 13.30 10.74
C THR A 13 -3.16 12.34 9.57
N GLY A 14 -4.10 12.33 8.61
CA GLY A 14 -4.00 11.55 7.38
C GLY A 14 -2.79 11.96 6.54
N THR A 15 -2.59 13.25 6.28
CA THR A 15 -1.44 13.74 5.51
C THR A 15 -0.11 13.39 6.17
N ARG A 16 -0.02 13.49 7.50
CA ARG A 16 1.20 13.10 8.23
C ARG A 16 1.49 11.61 8.11
N ARG A 17 0.46 10.76 8.01
CA ARG A 17 0.58 9.29 7.92
C ARG A 17 0.64 8.76 6.49
N SER A 18 0.51 9.60 5.47
CA SER A 18 0.49 9.18 4.06
C SER A 18 1.75 8.40 3.66
N HIS A 19 2.92 8.80 4.15
CA HIS A 19 4.18 8.13 3.88
C HIS A 19 4.24 6.70 4.44
N LEU A 20 3.55 6.41 5.56
CA LEU A 20 3.48 5.07 6.13
C LEU A 20 2.68 4.15 5.22
N VAL A 21 1.54 4.64 4.70
CA VAL A 21 0.68 3.90 3.77
C VAL A 21 1.45 3.58 2.48
N LEU A 22 2.19 4.55 1.93
CA LEU A 22 3.01 4.33 0.73
C LEU A 22 4.14 3.32 0.95
N LYS A 23 4.85 3.42 2.09
CA LYS A 23 5.91 2.46 2.44
C LYS A 23 5.36 1.05 2.62
N LEU A 24 4.20 0.93 3.29
CA LEU A 24 3.54 -0.35 3.48
C LEU A 24 3.11 -0.98 2.15
N ALA A 25 2.46 -0.22 1.27
CA ALA A 25 2.02 -0.70 -0.03
C ALA A 25 3.19 -1.20 -0.89
N ARG A 26 4.34 -0.50 -0.89
CA ARG A 26 5.55 -0.94 -1.60
C ARG A 26 6.12 -2.24 -1.03
N LYS A 27 6.16 -2.38 0.31
CA LYS A 27 6.63 -3.60 0.96
C LYS A 27 5.73 -4.80 0.63
N VAL A 28 4.42 -4.64 0.78
CA VAL A 28 3.44 -5.70 0.50
C VAL A 28 3.51 -6.13 -0.97
N ASN A 29 3.65 -5.19 -1.90
CA ASN A 29 3.82 -5.52 -3.33
C ASN A 29 5.10 -6.30 -3.66
N GLY A 30 6.12 -6.25 -2.80
CA GLY A 30 7.35 -7.02 -2.98
C GLY A 30 7.33 -8.40 -2.32
N SER A 31 6.48 -8.61 -1.32
CA SER A 31 6.48 -9.83 -0.49
C SER A 31 5.21 -10.66 -0.58
N SER A 32 4.09 -10.07 -1.01
CA SER A 32 2.77 -10.72 -1.04
C SER A 32 2.32 -10.95 -2.48
N PRO A 33 1.64 -12.06 -2.77
CA PRO A 33 0.95 -12.25 -4.04
C PRO A 33 -0.23 -11.27 -4.22
N VAL A 34 -0.70 -10.66 -3.12
CA VAL A 34 -1.81 -9.69 -3.15
C VAL A 34 -1.27 -8.29 -3.46
N LYS A 35 -1.74 -7.72 -4.58
CA LYS A 35 -1.32 -6.41 -5.06
C LYS A 35 -2.10 -5.29 -4.36
N VAL A 36 -1.37 -4.33 -3.80
CA VAL A 36 -1.91 -3.18 -3.06
C VAL A 36 -1.67 -1.89 -3.85
N PHE A 37 -2.72 -1.10 -4.03
CA PHE A 37 -2.64 0.19 -4.70
C PHE A 37 -1.99 1.25 -3.79
N THR A 38 -1.07 2.04 -4.34
CA THR A 38 -0.39 3.12 -3.62
C THR A 38 -1.21 4.40 -3.59
N THR A 39 -1.96 4.71 -4.66
CA THR A 39 -2.85 5.87 -4.74
C THR A 39 -4.15 5.55 -5.49
N THR A 40 -5.18 6.38 -5.31
CA THR A 40 -6.50 6.23 -5.92
C THR A 40 -6.48 6.26 -7.45
N LYS A 41 -5.45 6.86 -8.08
CA LYS A 41 -5.31 6.97 -9.54
C LYS A 41 -4.41 5.87 -10.16
N GLU A 42 -3.86 4.97 -9.35
CA GLU A 42 -3.16 3.77 -9.86
C GLU A 42 -4.14 2.63 -10.17
N SER A 43 -5.44 2.80 -9.87
CA SER A 43 -6.51 1.85 -10.22
C SER A 43 -6.85 1.84 -11.71
N SER A 44 -6.54 2.92 -12.45
CA SER A 44 -6.85 3.05 -13.88
C SER A 44 -5.74 2.57 -14.81
N LYS A 45 -4.54 2.25 -14.28
CA LYS A 45 -3.54 1.52 -15.05
C LYS A 45 -3.93 0.04 -15.02
N PRO A 46 -4.28 -0.58 -16.15
CA PRO A 46 -4.49 -2.02 -16.19
C PRO A 46 -3.17 -2.66 -15.79
N VAL A 47 -3.14 -3.23 -14.58
CA VAL A 47 -2.04 -4.10 -14.17
C VAL A 47 -2.14 -5.29 -15.12
N ALA A 48 -1.28 -5.33 -16.14
CA ALA A 48 -1.17 -6.47 -17.03
C ALA A 48 -1.18 -7.73 -16.14
N LYS A 49 -2.19 -8.58 -16.32
CA LYS A 49 -2.44 -9.75 -15.48
C LYS A 49 -1.14 -10.54 -15.39
N ALA A 50 -0.50 -10.53 -14.23
CA ALA A 50 0.58 -11.46 -13.95
C ALA A 50 -0.06 -12.85 -14.00
N LYS A 51 0.29 -13.63 -15.03
CA LYS A 51 -0.10 -15.03 -15.14
C LYS A 51 0.41 -15.74 -13.88
N PRO A 52 -0.40 -16.54 -13.18
CA PRO A 52 0.13 -17.43 -12.15
C PRO A 52 1.07 -18.42 -12.85
N THR A 53 2.36 -18.38 -12.52
CA THR A 53 3.31 -19.43 -12.90
C THR A 53 3.01 -20.66 -12.05
N THR A 54 2.12 -21.50 -12.56
CA THR A 54 1.94 -22.88 -12.11
C THR A 54 3.03 -23.71 -12.77
N GLU A 55 4.23 -23.76 -12.17
CA GLU A 55 5.23 -24.76 -12.57
C GLU A 55 5.17 -25.93 -11.60
N LYS A 56 4.72 -27.04 -12.18
CA LYS A 56 4.61 -28.38 -11.60
C LYS A 56 5.93 -28.80 -10.99
N ILE A 57 5.89 -29.38 -9.78
CA ILE A 57 6.86 -30.39 -9.38
C ILE A 57 6.07 -31.63 -8.98
N SER A 58 5.88 -32.50 -9.97
CA SER A 58 5.48 -33.91 -9.82
C SER A 58 6.24 -34.68 -10.90
N ALA A 59 7.35 -35.29 -10.49
CA ALA A 59 8.00 -36.42 -11.13
C ALA A 59 8.74 -37.17 -10.02
#